data_AF-G3H536-F1
#
_entry.id   AF-G3H536-F1
#
_cell.length_a   1.000
_cell.length_b   1.000
_cell.length_c   1.000
_cell.angle_alpha   90.00
_cell.angle_beta   90.00
_cell.angle_gamma   90.00
#
_symmetry.space_group_name_H-M   'P 1'
#
loop_
_entity.id
_entity.type
_entity.pdbx_description
1 polymer ?
#
loop_
_entity_poly.entity_id
_entity_poly.type
_entity_poly.pdbx_seq_one_letter_code
_entity_poly.pdbx_strand_id
1 'polypeptide(L)'
;MALIMEPVSKWSPSQVVDWMKGLDDCLQQYIKNFEREKISGDQLLRITHQELEDLGVSRIGHQELILEAVDLLCALNYGLETENLKTLSHKLNASAKNLQNFITGRRRSGHYDGRTSRKLPNDFLTSVVDLIGAAKSLLAWLDRSPFAAVTDYSVTRNNVIQLCLELTTIVQQVLADSVSFG
;
A
#
# COMPACT_ATOMS: atom_id res chain seq x y z
N MET A 1 8.37 -21.35 0.71
CA MET A 1 9.16 -20.49 -0.20
C MET A 1 8.31 -19.26 -0.47
N ALA A 2 8.76 -18.07 -0.07
CA ALA A 2 8.10 -16.84 -0.49
C ALA A 2 8.33 -16.71 -2.00
N LEU A 3 7.27 -16.73 -2.79
CA LEU A 3 7.34 -16.37 -4.20
C LEU A 3 7.75 -14.90 -4.22
N ILE A 4 9.04 -14.63 -4.42
CA ILE A 4 9.50 -13.29 -4.74
C ILE A 4 8.90 -13.02 -6.11
N MET A 5 7.88 -12.16 -6.18
CA MET A 5 7.40 -11.66 -7.46
C MET A 5 8.59 -10.99 -8.14
N GLU A 6 9.08 -11.61 -9.21
CA GLU A 6 10.14 -11.05 -10.03
C GLU A 6 9.59 -9.77 -10.69
N PRO A 7 10.36 -8.66 -10.69
CA PRO A 7 9.90 -7.42 -11.29
C PRO A 7 9.53 -7.63 -12.75
N VAL A 8 8.47 -6.94 -13.19
CA VAL A 8 7.91 -7.07 -14.54
C VAL A 8 8.97 -6.76 -15.61
N SER A 9 9.90 -5.85 -15.34
CA SER A 9 11.01 -5.53 -16.26
C SER A 9 11.92 -6.72 -16.60
N LYS A 10 11.91 -7.79 -15.79
CA LYS A 10 12.68 -9.02 -16.03
C LYS A 10 11.86 -10.15 -16.64
N TRP A 11 10.56 -9.94 -16.89
CA TRP A 11 9.72 -10.98 -17.46
C TRP A 11 10.21 -11.37 -18.86
N SER A 12 10.28 -12.68 -19.07
CA SER A 12 10.51 -13.28 -20.37
C SER A 12 9.27 -13.09 -21.28
N PRO A 13 9.44 -13.23 -22.61
CA PRO A 13 8.29 -13.16 -23.52
C PRO A 13 7.18 -14.17 -23.21
N SER A 14 7.51 -15.34 -22.67
CA SER A 14 6.49 -16.32 -22.28
C SER A 14 5.67 -15.84 -21.08
N GLN A 15 6.31 -15.15 -20.11
CA GLN A 15 5.60 -14.55 -18.97
C GLN A 15 4.68 -13.41 -19.42
N VAL A 16 5.08 -12.61 -20.41
CA VAL A 16 4.21 -11.59 -21.02
C VAL A 16 3.00 -12.24 -21.70
N VAL A 17 3.21 -13.32 -22.46
CA VAL A 17 2.13 -14.09 -23.09
C VAL A 17 1.18 -14.68 -22.03
N ASP A 18 1.71 -15.23 -20.96
CA ASP A 18 0.90 -15.78 -19.86
C ASP A 18 0.10 -14.71 -19.14
N TRP A 19 0.66 -13.51 -18.97
CA TRP A 19 -0.08 -12.35 -18.45
C TRP A 19 -1.22 -11.93 -19.40
N MET A 20 -0.96 -11.85 -20.72
CA MET A 20 -1.99 -11.48 -21.70
C MET A 20 -3.17 -12.45 -21.73
N LYS A 21 -2.97 -13.74 -21.43
CA LYS A 21 -4.06 -14.73 -21.32
C LYS A 21 -5.05 -14.40 -20.20
N GLY A 22 -4.67 -13.56 -19.24
CA GLY A 22 -5.55 -13.09 -18.17
C GLY A 22 -6.35 -11.84 -18.50
N LEU A 23 -6.13 -11.22 -19.67
CA LEU A 23 -6.89 -10.04 -20.13
C LEU A 23 -8.19 -10.45 -20.82
N ASP A 24 -9.02 -9.46 -21.16
CA ASP A 24 -10.31 -9.64 -21.85
C ASP A 24 -10.24 -10.56 -23.08
N ASP A 25 -11.30 -11.33 -23.31
CA ASP A 25 -11.42 -12.27 -24.43
C ASP A 25 -11.19 -11.60 -25.80
N CYS A 26 -11.56 -10.32 -25.94
CA CYS A 26 -11.39 -9.56 -27.16
C CYS A 26 -9.91 -9.30 -27.51
N LEU A 27 -9.00 -9.42 -26.55
CA LEU A 27 -7.56 -9.18 -26.70
C LEU A 27 -6.76 -10.46 -27.01
N GLN A 28 -7.34 -11.64 -26.78
CA GLN A 28 -6.68 -12.93 -26.94
C GLN A 28 -6.16 -13.17 -28.38
N GLN A 29 -6.81 -12.55 -29.37
CA GLN A 29 -6.38 -12.61 -30.77
C GLN A 29 -4.99 -12.02 -31.03
N TYR A 30 -4.49 -11.13 -30.15
CA TYR A 30 -3.20 -10.46 -30.32
C TYR A 30 -2.02 -11.22 -29.71
N ILE A 31 -2.27 -12.24 -28.88
CA ILE A 31 -1.23 -12.99 -28.16
C ILE A 31 -0.15 -13.53 -29.10
N LYS A 32 -0.57 -14.08 -30.26
CA LYS A 32 0.38 -14.63 -31.24
C LYS A 32 1.32 -13.59 -31.83
N ASN A 33 0.90 -12.32 -31.88
CA ASN A 33 1.75 -11.23 -32.36
C ASN A 33 2.79 -10.86 -31.30
N PHE A 34 2.38 -10.73 -30.03
CA PHE A 34 3.30 -10.49 -28.93
C PHE A 34 4.32 -11.63 -28.76
N GLU A 35 3.88 -12.88 -28.91
CA GLU A 35 4.75 -14.06 -28.87
C GLU A 35 5.77 -14.06 -30.03
N ARG A 36 5.30 -13.77 -31.26
CA ARG A 36 6.15 -13.73 -32.46
C ARG A 36 7.19 -12.63 -32.37
N GLU A 37 6.81 -11.43 -31.97
CA GLU A 37 7.71 -10.28 -31.80
C GLU A 37 8.53 -10.36 -30.50
N LYS A 38 8.29 -11.40 -29.67
CA LYS A 38 9.02 -11.69 -28.43
C LYS A 38 9.06 -10.50 -27.48
N ILE A 39 7.90 -9.87 -27.27
CA ILE A 39 7.78 -8.72 -26.37
C ILE A 39 8.19 -9.12 -24.95
N SER A 40 9.28 -8.53 -24.47
CA SER A 40 9.75 -8.70 -23.10
C SER A 40 8.96 -7.82 -22.12
N GLY A 41 9.05 -8.12 -20.83
CA GLY A 41 8.38 -7.29 -19.81
C GLY A 41 8.86 -5.85 -19.77
N ASP A 42 10.14 -5.59 -20.05
CA ASP A 42 10.67 -4.23 -20.16
C ASP A 42 10.00 -3.42 -21.29
N GLN A 43 9.79 -4.07 -22.44
CA GLN A 43 9.12 -3.47 -23.59
C GLN A 43 7.63 -3.29 -23.31
N LEU A 44 6.98 -4.28 -22.68
CA LEU A 44 5.57 -4.19 -22.30
C LEU A 44 5.30 -2.97 -21.42
N LEU A 45 6.16 -2.71 -20.42
CA LEU A 45 6.01 -1.58 -19.50
C LEU A 45 6.17 -0.21 -20.18
N ARG A 46 6.77 -0.14 -21.38
CA ARG A 46 7.01 1.11 -22.12
C ARG A 46 6.16 1.20 -23.38
N ILE A 47 5.26 0.23 -23.59
CA ILE A 47 4.56 0.07 -24.84
C ILE A 47 3.70 1.29 -25.16
N THR A 48 3.77 1.75 -26.40
CA THR A 48 3.05 2.93 -26.90
C THR A 48 1.91 2.55 -27.82
N HIS A 49 0.99 3.47 -28.09
CA HIS A 49 -0.05 3.29 -29.11
C HIS A 49 0.53 2.87 -30.47
N GLN A 50 1.64 3.48 -30.88
CA GLN A 50 2.29 3.16 -32.16
C GLN A 50 2.83 1.72 -32.19
N GLU A 51 3.49 1.27 -31.12
CA GLU A 51 4.00 -0.10 -31.03
C GLU A 51 2.85 -1.12 -30.97
N LEU A 52 1.73 -0.76 -30.37
CA LEU A 52 0.51 -1.59 -30.40
C LEU A 52 -0.06 -1.71 -31.81
N GLU A 53 -0.06 -0.62 -32.60
CA GLU A 53 -0.44 -0.68 -34.02
C GLU A 53 0.49 -1.59 -34.82
N ASP A 54 1.81 -1.49 -34.61
CA ASP A 54 2.81 -2.33 -35.26
C ASP A 54 2.65 -3.82 -34.87
N LEU A 55 2.17 -4.09 -33.66
CA LEU A 55 1.77 -5.42 -33.19
C LEU A 55 0.40 -5.88 -33.72
N GLY A 56 -0.25 -5.11 -34.57
CA GLY A 56 -1.53 -5.42 -35.21
C GLY A 56 -2.76 -5.07 -34.37
N VAL A 57 -2.60 -4.33 -33.28
CA VAL A 57 -3.70 -3.81 -32.45
C VAL A 57 -4.14 -2.46 -33.01
N SER A 58 -4.84 -2.44 -34.14
CA SER A 58 -5.26 -1.18 -34.81
C SER A 58 -6.53 -0.54 -34.23
N ARG A 59 -7.28 -1.27 -33.40
CA ARG A 59 -8.50 -0.75 -32.78
C ARG A 59 -8.15 0.06 -31.55
N ILE A 60 -8.45 1.36 -31.57
CA ILE A 60 -8.21 2.28 -30.44
C ILE A 60 -8.76 1.71 -29.13
N GLY A 61 -10.00 1.22 -29.10
CA GLY A 61 -10.57 0.65 -27.87
C GLY A 61 -9.80 -0.58 -27.33
N HIS A 62 -9.17 -1.38 -28.19
CA HIS A 62 -8.33 -2.49 -27.73
C HIS A 62 -6.95 -2.01 -27.25
N GLN A 63 -6.39 -0.96 -27.87
CA GLN A 63 -5.17 -0.33 -27.41
C GLN A 63 -5.36 0.25 -26.00
N GLU A 64 -6.46 0.97 -25.76
CA GLU A 64 -6.78 1.55 -24.45
C GLU A 64 -6.90 0.47 -23.37
N LEU A 65 -7.59 -0.65 -23.65
CA LEU A 65 -7.68 -1.76 -22.68
C LEU A 65 -6.31 -2.35 -22.33
N ILE A 66 -5.43 -2.52 -23.31
CA ILE A 66 -4.07 -3.04 -23.06
C ILE A 66 -3.26 -2.03 -22.25
N LEU A 67 -3.31 -0.75 -22.61
CA LEU A 67 -2.58 0.31 -21.92
C LEU A 67 -3.07 0.49 -20.48
N GLU A 68 -4.38 0.44 -20.24
CA GLU A 68 -4.95 0.45 -18.88
C GLU A 68 -4.46 -0.75 -18.07
N ALA A 69 -4.43 -1.95 -18.66
CA ALA A 69 -3.89 -3.13 -18.00
C ALA A 69 -2.38 -3.00 -17.71
N VAL A 70 -1.61 -2.37 -18.61
CA VAL A 70 -0.18 -2.08 -18.40
C VAL A 70 0.01 -1.05 -17.30
N ASP A 71 -0.82 0.00 -17.22
CA ASP A 71 -0.77 0.99 -16.14
C ASP A 71 -1.05 0.35 -14.77
N LEU A 72 -2.03 -0.55 -14.70
CA LEU A 72 -2.29 -1.35 -13.49
C LEU A 72 -1.11 -2.25 -13.14
N LEU A 73 -0.50 -2.89 -14.15
CA LEU A 73 0.69 -3.72 -13.96
C LEU A 73 1.88 -2.90 -13.47
N CYS A 74 2.09 -1.70 -14.02
CA CYS A 74 3.08 -0.72 -13.56
C CYS A 74 2.81 -0.33 -12.11
N ALA A 75 1.58 0.03 -11.75
CA ALA A 75 1.22 0.40 -10.39
C ALA A 75 1.49 -0.73 -9.38
N LEU A 76 1.27 -1.99 -9.78
CA LEU A 76 1.63 -3.16 -8.99
C LEU A 76 3.14 -3.36 -8.90
N ASN A 77 3.86 -3.22 -10.02
CA ASN A 77 5.31 -3.40 -10.09
C ASN A 77 6.07 -2.35 -9.27
N TYR A 78 5.73 -1.07 -9.42
CA TYR A 78 6.31 0.04 -8.65
C TYR A 78 5.83 0.06 -7.20
N GLY A 79 4.56 -0.29 -6.96
CA GLY A 79 3.99 -0.39 -5.63
C GLY A 79 4.71 -1.40 -4.73
N LEU A 80 5.19 -2.51 -5.31
CA LEU A 80 5.96 -3.52 -4.58
C LEU A 80 7.39 -3.08 -4.25
N GLU A 81 8.00 -2.22 -5.07
CA GLU A 81 9.38 -1.74 -4.91
C GLU A 81 9.54 -0.63 -3.86
N THR A 82 8.53 0.23 -3.66
CA THR A 82 8.63 1.37 -2.72
C THR A 82 7.90 1.18 -1.39
N GLU A 83 6.68 0.64 -1.40
CA GLU A 83 5.88 0.40 -0.18
C GLU A 83 4.98 -0.84 -0.36
N ASN A 84 5.47 -2.00 0.07
CA ASN A 84 4.67 -3.23 0.12
C ASN A 84 4.11 -3.49 1.54
N LEU A 85 3.16 -4.43 1.64
CA LEU A 85 2.50 -4.79 2.91
C LEU A 85 3.50 -5.08 4.05
N LYS A 86 4.66 -5.68 3.73
CA LYS A 86 5.71 -5.97 4.71
C LYS A 86 6.34 -4.67 5.23
N THR A 87 6.71 -3.75 4.35
CA THR A 87 7.29 -2.45 4.76
C THR A 87 6.30 -1.60 5.56
N LEU A 88 5.03 -1.55 5.13
CA LEU A 88 3.97 -0.83 5.84
C LEU A 88 3.68 -1.43 7.22
N SER A 89 3.62 -2.76 7.32
CA SER A 89 3.47 -3.46 8.61
C SER A 89 4.66 -3.21 9.54
N HIS A 90 5.88 -3.16 8.99
CA HIS A 90 7.07 -2.86 9.78
C HIS A 90 7.06 -1.42 10.29
N LYS A 91 6.67 -0.45 9.46
CA LYS A 91 6.53 0.96 9.84
C LYS A 91 5.48 1.13 10.94
N LEU A 92 4.30 0.51 10.79
CA LEU A 92 3.26 0.51 11.81
C LEU A 92 3.77 -0.05 13.15
N ASN A 93 4.45 -1.21 13.11
CA ASN A 93 5.01 -1.84 14.30
C ASN A 93 6.11 -0.98 14.96
N ALA A 94 6.96 -0.33 14.17
CA ALA A 94 7.98 0.58 14.69
C ALA A 94 7.33 1.78 15.40
N SER A 95 6.35 2.44 14.78
CA SER A 95 5.60 3.54 15.41
C SER A 95 4.88 3.09 16.68
N ALA A 96 4.30 1.88 16.70
CA ALA A 96 3.61 1.35 17.87
C ALA A 96 4.58 1.09 19.03
N LYS A 97 5.75 0.51 18.74
CA LYS A 97 6.82 0.32 19.74
C LYS A 97 7.37 1.64 20.28
N ASN A 98 7.54 2.64 19.42
CA ASN A 98 7.97 3.98 19.86
C ASN A 98 6.96 4.58 20.84
N LEU A 99 5.66 4.51 20.52
CA LEU A 99 4.60 4.97 21.42
C LEU A 99 4.60 4.19 22.75
N GLN A 100 4.77 2.87 22.69
CA GLN A 100 4.86 2.02 23.88
C GLN A 100 6.07 2.36 24.76
N ASN A 101 7.22 2.70 24.16
CA ASN A 101 8.40 3.15 24.87
C ASN A 101 8.16 4.46 25.62
N PHE A 102 7.45 5.42 25.01
CA PHE A 102 7.05 6.65 25.72
C PHE A 102 6.12 6.38 26.90
N ILE A 103 5.16 5.46 26.76
CA ILE A 103 4.24 5.08 27.83
C ILE A 103 4.98 4.39 28.97
N THR A 104 5.83 3.41 28.65
CA THR A 104 6.58 2.63 29.65
C THR A 104 7.67 3.47 30.33
N GLY A 105 8.35 4.35 29.60
CA GLY A 105 9.31 5.32 30.14
C GLY A 105 8.66 6.25 31.18
N ARG A 106 7.46 6.78 30.89
CA ARG A 106 6.70 7.58 31.87
C ARG A 106 6.29 6.78 33.10
N ARG A 107 5.91 5.51 32.95
CA ARG A 107 5.58 4.63 34.09
C ARG A 107 6.80 4.33 34.98
N ARG A 108 7.99 4.17 34.39
CA ARG A 108 9.23 3.88 35.12
C ARG A 108 9.84 5.10 35.80
N SER A 109 9.65 6.29 35.24
CA SER A 109 10.29 7.51 35.74
C SER A 109 9.78 7.97 37.11
N GLY A 110 8.67 7.42 37.63
CA GLY A 110 8.26 7.48 39.05
C GLY A 110 8.08 8.87 39.70
N HIS A 111 8.43 9.97 39.05
CA HIS A 111 8.41 11.32 39.57
C HIS A 111 7.22 12.08 38.97
N TYR A 112 6.02 11.68 39.39
CA TYR A 112 4.83 12.50 39.24
C TYR A 112 4.86 13.57 40.34
N ASP A 113 5.57 14.69 40.11
CA ASP A 113 5.27 15.91 40.87
C ASP A 113 3.96 16.44 40.31
N GLY A 114 2.88 16.24 41.06
CA GLY A 114 1.50 16.61 40.70
C GLY A 114 1.25 18.11 40.46
N ARG A 115 2.30 18.92 40.29
CA ARG A 115 2.23 20.37 40.08
C ARG A 115 2.71 20.86 38.71
N THR A 116 3.33 20.02 37.87
CA THR A 116 3.79 20.47 36.53
C THR A 116 3.50 19.47 35.42
N SER A 117 2.54 19.88 34.58
CA SER A 117 2.13 19.31 33.28
C SER A 117 1.13 18.13 33.29
N ARG A 118 -0.16 18.47 33.45
CA ARG A 118 -1.29 17.67 32.93
C ARG A 118 -1.33 17.58 31.40
N LYS A 119 -0.41 18.25 30.69
CA LYS A 119 -0.34 18.26 29.23
C LYS A 119 0.53 17.11 28.73
N LEU A 120 0.07 16.44 27.68
CA LEU A 120 0.84 15.42 26.97
C LEU A 120 2.08 16.07 26.31
N PRO A 121 3.27 15.47 26.42
CA PRO A 121 4.46 15.96 25.73
C PRO A 121 4.26 16.00 24.20
N ASN A 122 4.81 17.01 23.52
CA ASN A 122 4.71 17.14 22.07
C ASN A 122 5.28 15.92 21.32
N ASP A 123 6.36 15.32 21.83
CA ASP A 123 6.96 14.12 21.24
C ASP A 123 6.02 12.90 21.35
N PHE A 124 5.22 12.83 22.42
CA PHE A 124 4.20 11.79 22.55
C PHE A 124 3.07 12.00 21.54
N LEU A 125 2.59 13.24 21.37
CA LEU A 125 1.58 13.57 20.37
C LEU A 125 2.08 13.30 18.95
N THR A 126 3.34 13.63 18.67
CA THR A 126 4.01 13.32 17.40
C THR A 126 4.04 11.81 17.16
N SER A 127 4.43 11.02 18.17
CA SER A 127 4.42 9.56 18.07
C SER A 127 3.03 8.97 17.84
N VAL A 128 1.96 9.60 18.35
CA VAL A 128 0.57 9.22 18.06
C VAL A 128 0.22 9.53 16.60
N VAL A 129 0.57 10.73 16.12
CA VAL A 129 0.33 11.14 14.73
C VAL A 129 1.07 10.22 13.76
N ASP A 130 2.33 9.88 14.04
CA ASP A 130 3.14 8.96 13.23
C ASP A 130 2.54 7.55 13.18
N LEU A 131 2.00 7.07 14.32
CA LEU A 131 1.32 5.78 14.38
C LEU A 131 0.04 5.77 13.54
N ILE A 132 -0.79 6.80 13.67
CA ILE A 132 -2.02 6.96 12.89
C ILE A 132 -1.68 7.11 11.39
N GLY A 133 -0.64 7.85 11.04
CA GLY A 133 -0.15 8.00 9.68
C GLY A 133 0.27 6.66 9.07
N ALA A 134 1.07 5.88 9.79
CA ALA A 134 1.46 4.54 9.35
C ALA A 134 0.26 3.59 9.18
N ALA A 135 -0.73 3.67 10.08
CA ALA A 135 -1.97 2.90 9.97
C ALA A 135 -2.79 3.30 8.74
N LYS A 136 -2.93 4.59 8.46
CA LYS A 136 -3.64 5.10 7.26
C LYS A 136 -2.99 4.58 5.97
N SER A 137 -1.66 4.64 5.87
CA SER A 137 -0.95 4.10 4.70
C SER A 137 -1.18 2.59 4.53
N LEU A 138 -1.17 1.82 5.62
CA LEU A 138 -1.49 0.39 5.59
C LEU A 138 -2.93 0.13 5.14
N LEU A 139 -3.90 0.86 5.68
CA LEU A 139 -5.32 0.74 5.31
C LEU A 139 -5.55 1.04 3.83
N ALA A 140 -4.98 2.13 3.32
CA ALA A 140 -5.04 2.50 1.91
C ALA A 140 -4.40 1.46 0.98
N TRP A 141 -3.47 0.65 1.49
CA TRP A 141 -2.89 -0.47 0.76
C TRP A 141 -3.83 -1.67 0.71
N LEU A 142 -4.48 -1.99 1.84
CA LEU A 142 -5.44 -3.08 1.96
C LEU A 142 -6.76 -2.81 1.21
N ASP A 143 -7.09 -1.55 0.94
CA ASP A 143 -8.26 -1.15 0.16
C ASP A 143 -8.09 -1.38 -1.35
N ARG A 144 -6.90 -1.82 -1.81
CA ARG A 144 -6.63 -2.12 -3.22
C ARG A 144 -6.95 -3.57 -3.56
N SER A 145 -7.37 -3.84 -4.79
CA SER A 145 -7.49 -5.21 -5.32
C SER A 145 -6.10 -5.88 -5.39
N PRO A 146 -5.97 -7.19 -5.11
CA PRO A 146 -7.02 -8.14 -4.70
C PRO A 146 -7.33 -8.16 -3.20
N PHE A 147 -6.57 -7.42 -2.37
CA PHE A 147 -6.66 -7.46 -0.91
C PHE A 147 -8.04 -7.02 -0.39
N ALA A 148 -8.66 -6.05 -1.04
CA ALA A 148 -9.99 -5.56 -0.68
C ALA A 148 -11.08 -6.66 -0.72
N ALA A 149 -10.91 -7.67 -1.58
CA ALA A 149 -11.87 -8.76 -1.78
C ALA A 149 -11.64 -9.96 -0.85
N VAL A 150 -10.53 -9.99 -0.09
CA VAL A 150 -10.16 -11.11 0.78
C VAL A 150 -10.64 -10.86 2.21
N THR A 151 -11.43 -11.78 2.74
CA THR A 151 -12.14 -11.65 4.03
C THR A 151 -11.21 -11.43 5.22
N ASP A 152 -10.06 -12.10 5.26
CA ASP A 152 -9.12 -12.00 6.39
C ASP A 152 -8.50 -10.60 6.52
N TYR A 153 -8.24 -9.95 5.38
CA TYR A 153 -7.76 -8.57 5.36
C TYR A 153 -8.86 -7.58 5.76
N SER A 154 -10.14 -7.92 5.50
CA SER A 154 -11.27 -7.09 5.93
C SER A 154 -11.39 -7.02 7.46
N VAL A 155 -11.20 -8.16 8.16
CA VAL A 155 -11.19 -8.22 9.63
C VAL A 155 -10.02 -7.41 10.19
N THR A 156 -8.83 -7.60 9.62
CA THR A 156 -7.63 -6.88 10.04
C THR A 156 -7.79 -5.35 9.86
N ARG A 157 -8.33 -4.92 8.72
CA ARG A 157 -8.64 -3.52 8.41
C ARG A 157 -9.58 -2.91 9.46
N ASN A 158 -10.68 -3.59 9.77
CA ASN A 158 -11.66 -3.12 10.75
C ASN A 158 -11.04 -2.98 12.15
N ASN A 159 -10.20 -3.94 12.56
CA ASN A 159 -9.49 -3.87 13.83
C ASN A 159 -8.53 -2.67 13.89
N VAL A 160 -7.75 -2.42 12.83
CA VAL A 160 -6.82 -1.28 12.77
C VAL A 160 -7.58 0.05 12.81
N ILE A 161 -8.71 0.16 12.09
CA ILE A 161 -9.59 1.34 12.12
C ILE A 161 -10.08 1.60 13.55
N GLN A 162 -10.63 0.57 14.20
CA GLN A 162 -11.17 0.68 15.55
C GLN A 162 -10.11 1.16 16.55
N LEU A 163 -8.92 0.57 16.53
CA LEU A 163 -7.80 0.96 17.40
C LEU A 163 -7.35 2.41 17.15
N CYS A 164 -7.33 2.87 15.90
CA CYS A 164 -6.98 4.25 15.57
C CYS A 164 -8.04 5.25 16.07
N LEU A 165 -9.32 4.91 15.97
CA LEU A 165 -10.42 5.72 16.47
C LEU A 165 -10.38 5.83 17.99
N GLU A 166 -10.17 4.71 18.69
CA GLU A 166 -10.01 4.69 20.15
C GLU A 166 -8.82 5.54 20.60
N LEU A 167 -7.66 5.36 19.98
CA LEU A 167 -6.47 6.15 20.30
C LEU A 167 -6.70 7.65 20.09
N THR A 168 -7.32 8.03 18.97
CA THR A 168 -7.65 9.43 18.67
C THR A 168 -8.59 10.02 19.70
N THR A 169 -9.63 9.27 20.09
CA THR A 169 -10.63 9.68 21.08
C THR A 169 -9.99 9.90 22.45
N ILE A 170 -9.14 8.98 22.91
CA ILE A 170 -8.43 9.10 24.19
C ILE A 170 -7.55 10.35 24.20
N VAL A 171 -6.80 10.59 23.12
CA VAL A 171 -5.91 11.74 23.00
C VAL A 171 -6.70 13.06 23.00
N GLN A 172 -7.83 13.11 22.29
CA GLN A 172 -8.71 14.28 22.28
C GLN A 172 -9.31 14.56 23.66
N GLN A 173 -9.78 13.54 24.38
CA GLN A 173 -10.30 13.70 25.74
C GLN A 173 -9.24 14.27 26.69
N VAL A 174 -8.03 13.71 26.69
CA VAL A 174 -6.92 14.19 27.54
C VAL A 174 -6.53 15.63 27.20
N LEU A 175 -6.55 16.01 25.91
CA LEU A 175 -6.29 17.38 25.49
C LEU A 175 -7.41 18.34 25.94
N ALA A 176 -8.68 17.95 25.82
CA ALA A 176 -9.83 18.76 26.24
C ALA A 176 -9.85 18.99 27.76
N ASP A 177 -9.54 17.95 28.53
CA ASP A 177 -9.41 18.04 30.00
C ASP A 177 -8.26 18.97 30.40
N SER A 178 -7.19 19.05 29.60
CA SER A 178 -6.07 19.95 29.87
C SER A 178 -6.37 21.44 29.63
N VAL A 179 -7.40 21.75 28.83
CA VAL A 179 -7.85 23.12 28.52
C VAL A 179 -8.91 23.60 29.52
N SER A 180 -9.73 22.69 30.04
CA SER A 180 -10.85 23.04 30.96
C SER A 180 -10.41 23.41 32.39
N PHE A 181 -9.12 23.22 32.71
CA PHE A 181 -8.51 23.57 34.01
C PHE A 181 -7.41 24.64 33.89
N GLY A 182 -7.30 25.31 32.73
CA GLY A 182 -6.31 26.36 32.44
C GLY A 182 -6.82 27.76 32.72
#